data_AF-A0A3D2J1U5-F1
#
_entry.id   AF-A0A3D2J1U5-F1
#
_cell.length_a   1.000
_cell.length_b   1.000
_cell.length_c   1.000
_cell.angle_alpha   90.00
_cell.angle_beta   90.00
_cell.angle_gamma   90.00
#
_symmetry.space_group_name_H-M   'P 1'
#
loop_
_entity.id
_entity.type
_entity.pdbx_description
1 polymer ?
#
loop_
_entity_poly.entity_id
_entity_poly.type
_entity_poly.pdbx_seq_one_letter_code
_entity_poly.pdbx_strand_id
1 'polypeptide(L)'
;MKKQKKGFVLAEATLAEVNKQLKVNLFVIVVVGFVLGSNILHFMREKSVFYGVLIAAMVVALFFVIKSRQVLKLKQQELIK
;
A
#
# COMPACT_ATOMS: atom_id res chain seq x y z
N MET A 1 31.58 -12.42 2.76
CA MET A 1 30.36 -12.69 3.56
C MET A 1 29.16 -12.09 2.84
N LYS A 2 28.21 -12.91 2.36
CA LYS A 2 26.99 -12.43 1.71
C LYS A 2 26.08 -11.82 2.79
N LYS A 3 25.94 -10.50 2.84
CA LYS A 3 24.96 -9.83 3.71
C LYS A 3 23.56 -10.33 3.33
N GLN A 4 23.00 -11.25 4.08
CA GLN A 4 21.57 -11.56 4.00
C GLN A 4 20.82 -10.26 4.26
N LYS A 5 20.01 -9.82 3.30
CA LYS A 5 19.13 -8.66 3.50
C LYS A 5 18.14 -9.04 4.60
N LYS A 6 18.39 -8.58 5.83
CA LYS A 6 17.37 -8.59 6.89
C LYS A 6 16.13 -7.91 6.31
N GLY A 7 14.97 -8.55 6.44
CA GLY A 7 13.70 -7.99 5.98
C GLY A 7 13.40 -6.66 6.66
N PHE A 8 12.47 -5.88 6.11
CA PHE A 8 12.06 -4.64 6.76
C PHE A 8 11.35 -4.96 8.08
N VAL A 9 11.91 -4.48 9.19
CA VAL A 9 11.33 -4.60 10.53
C VAL A 9 11.08 -3.19 11.05
N LEU A 10 9.81 -2.83 11.25
CA LEU A 10 9.42 -1.45 11.59
C LEU A 10 10.07 -0.93 12.88
N ALA A 11 10.27 -1.79 13.88
CA ALA A 11 10.85 -1.42 15.17
C ALA A 11 12.33 -1.03 15.06
N GLU A 12 13.08 -1.72 14.20
CA GLU A 12 14.52 -1.52 13.96
C GLU A 12 14.80 -0.60 12.76
N ALA A 13 13.75 -0.12 12.08
CA ALA A 13 13.89 0.59 10.82
C ALA A 13 14.57 1.95 10.99
N THR A 14 15.52 2.23 10.12
CA THR A 14 16.13 3.55 9.97
C THR A 14 15.20 4.53 9.25
N LEU A 15 15.45 5.83 9.41
CA LEU A 15 14.67 6.87 8.72
C LEU A 15 14.70 6.69 7.19
N ALA A 16 15.83 6.26 6.63
CA ALA A 16 15.98 5.98 5.21
C ALA A 16 15.09 4.81 4.73
N GLU A 17 15.01 3.74 5.53
CA GLU A 17 14.15 2.59 5.22
C GLU A 17 12.66 2.93 5.33
N VAL A 18 12.27 3.69 6.36
CA VAL A 18 10.90 4.20 6.50
C VAL A 18 10.52 5.09 5.32
N ASN A 19 11.39 6.02 4.91
CA ASN A 19 11.16 6.86 3.73
C ASN A 19 11.03 6.05 2.44
N LYS A 20 11.86 5.02 2.28
CA LYS A 20 11.77 4.11 1.13
C LYS A 20 10.42 3.39 1.12
N GLN A 21 9.98 2.86 2.26
CA GLN A 21 8.68 2.20 2.36
C GLN A 21 7.51 3.15 2.13
N LEU A 22 7.58 4.41 2.58
CA LEU A 22 6.56 5.41 2.28
C LEU A 22 6.43 5.71 0.78
N LYS A 23 7.54 5.70 0.04
CA LYS A 23 7.52 5.84 -1.44
C LYS A 23 6.92 4.61 -2.11
N VAL A 24 7.33 3.41 -1.71
CA VAL A 24 6.78 2.15 -2.24
C VAL A 24 5.28 2.06 -1.97
N ASN A 25 4.86 2.35 -0.74
CA ASN A 25 3.47 2.35 -0.35
C ASN A 25 2.66 3.37 -1.18
N LEU A 26 3.22 4.56 -1.46
CA LEU A 26 2.55 5.54 -2.34
C LEU A 26 2.35 4.99 -3.75
N PHE A 27 3.39 4.39 -4.31
CA PHE A 27 3.33 3.78 -5.63
C PHE A 27 2.25 2.69 -5.69
N VAL A 28 2.20 1.82 -4.68
CA VAL A 28 1.16 0.77 -4.58
C VAL A 28 -0.23 1.38 -4.52
N ILE A 29 -0.45 2.44 -3.73
CA ILE A 29 -1.76 3.12 -3.66
C ILE A 29 -2.17 3.63 -5.04
N VAL A 30 -1.26 4.27 -5.78
CA VAL A 30 -1.55 4.81 -7.12
C VAL A 30 -1.93 3.69 -8.09
N VAL A 31 -1.14 2.61 -8.13
CA VAL A 31 -1.40 1.48 -9.03
C VAL A 31 -2.72 0.79 -8.68
N VAL A 32 -2.97 0.50 -7.40
CA VAL A 32 -4.22 -0.12 -6.96
C VAL A 32 -5.41 0.81 -7.25
N GLY A 33 -5.27 2.12 -7.05
CA GLY A 33 -6.31 3.09 -7.39
C GLY A 33 -6.65 3.12 -8.89
N PHE A 34 -5.64 3.04 -9.75
CA PHE A 34 -5.83 2.96 -11.20
C PHE A 34 -6.60 1.69 -11.61
N VAL A 35 -6.15 0.53 -11.12
CA VAL A 35 -6.79 -0.76 -11.42
C VAL A 35 -8.22 -0.81 -10.86
N LEU A 36 -8.45 -0.24 -9.66
CA LEU A 36 -9.77 -0.13 -9.07
C LEU A 36 -10.70 0.72 -9.95
N GLY A 37 -10.23 1.85 -10.45
CA GLY A 37 -10.98 2.69 -11.40
C GLY A 37 -11.36 1.92 -12.67
N SER A 38 -10.43 1.15 -13.24
CA SER A 38 -10.71 0.29 -14.39
C SER A 38 -11.79 -0.76 -14.08
N ASN A 39 -11.70 -1.43 -12.93
CA ASN A 39 -12.70 -2.41 -12.51
C ASN A 39 -14.08 -1.78 -12.28
N ILE A 40 -14.15 -0.56 -11.74
CA ILE A 40 -15.40 0.19 -11.60
C ILE A 40 -16.01 0.47 -12.98
N LEU A 41 -15.22 0.91 -13.95
CA LEU A 41 -15.72 1.15 -15.32
C LEU A 41 -16.26 -0.13 -15.96
N HIS A 42 -15.55 -1.26 -15.83
CA HIS A 42 -16.02 -2.55 -16.30
C HIS A 42 -17.31 -3.00 -15.59
N PHE A 43 -17.38 -2.85 -14.26
CA PHE A 43 -18.59 -3.14 -13.50
C PHE A 43 -19.77 -2.26 -13.94
N MET A 44 -19.54 -0.97 -14.18
CA MET A 44 -20.59 -0.05 -14.63
C MET A 44 -21.16 -0.44 -15.99
N ARG A 45 -20.31 -0.92 -16.91
CA ARG A 45 -20.70 -1.35 -18.26
C ARG A 45 -21.40 -2.71 -18.26
N GLU A 46 -20.85 -3.68 -17.55
CA GLU A 46 -21.25 -5.08 -17.67
C GLU A 46 -22.13 -5.56 -16.52
N LYS A 47 -22.21 -4.80 -15.41
CA LYS A 47 -22.91 -5.14 -14.16
C LYS A 47 -22.55 -6.53 -13.63
N SER A 48 -21.37 -7.04 -13.99
CA SER A 48 -20.93 -8.39 -13.66
C SER A 48 -20.52 -8.48 -12.20
N VAL A 49 -21.06 -9.49 -11.50
CA VAL A 49 -20.77 -9.78 -10.09
C VAL A 49 -19.27 -9.95 -9.85
N PHE A 50 -18.54 -10.50 -10.82
CA PHE A 50 -17.09 -10.68 -10.73
C PHE A 50 -16.35 -9.35 -10.47
N TYR A 51 -16.62 -8.32 -11.26
CA TYR A 51 -15.99 -7.01 -11.05
C TYR A 51 -16.47 -6.36 -9.75
N GLY A 52 -17.72 -6.59 -9.34
CA GLY A 52 -18.22 -6.13 -8.04
C GLY A 52 -17.44 -6.72 -6.84
N VAL A 53 -17.20 -8.03 -6.86
CA VAL A 53 -16.37 -8.71 -5.84
C VAL A 53 -14.93 -8.22 -5.88
N LEU A 54 -14.37 -8.04 -7.07
CA LEU A 54 -13.00 -7.54 -7.24
C LEU A 54 -12.83 -6.12 -6.68
N ILE A 55 -13.79 -5.22 -6.94
CA ILE A 55 -13.83 -3.87 -6.36
C ILE A 55 -13.83 -3.95 -4.83
N ALA A 56 -14.71 -4.77 -4.22
CA ALA A 56 -14.78 -4.90 -2.77
C ALA A 56 -13.45 -5.40 -2.17
N ALA A 57 -12.84 -6.42 -2.77
CA ALA A 57 -11.54 -6.95 -2.32
C ALA A 57 -10.43 -5.89 -2.43
N MET A 58 -10.41 -5.12 -3.53
CA MET A 58 -9.43 -4.06 -3.74
C MET A 58 -9.61 -2.89 -2.78
N VAL A 59 -10.85 -2.51 -2.44
CA VAL A 59 -11.14 -1.47 -1.43
C VAL A 59 -10.58 -1.90 -0.07
N VAL A 60 -10.78 -3.16 0.33
CA VAL A 60 -10.22 -3.72 1.56
C VAL A 60 -8.69 -3.71 1.53
N ALA A 61 -8.07 -4.10 0.42
CA ALA A 61 -6.62 -4.04 0.26
C ALA A 61 -6.09 -2.60 0.36
N LEU A 62 -6.76 -1.64 -0.29
CA LEU A 62 -6.40 -0.22 -0.25
C LEU A 62 -6.46 0.31 1.19
N PHE A 63 -7.48 -0.07 1.95
CA PHE A 63 -7.60 0.28 3.37
C PHE A 63 -6.36 -0.16 4.16
N PHE A 64 -5.91 -1.40 4.02
CA PHE A 64 -4.72 -1.89 4.70
C PHE A 64 -3.45 -1.13 4.30
N VAL A 65 -3.27 -0.86 3.00
CA VAL A 65 -2.10 -0.11 2.50
C VAL A 65 -2.07 1.32 3.07
N ILE A 66 -3.23 1.99 3.12
CA ILE A 66 -3.36 3.34 3.70
C ILE A 66 -3.07 3.31 5.21
N LYS A 67 -3.60 2.34 5.95
CA LYS A 67 -3.32 2.19 7.39
C LYS A 67 -1.84 1.92 7.65
N SER A 68 -1.20 1.06 6.86
CA SER A 68 0.24 0.83 6.90
C SER A 68 1.04 2.12 6.67
N ARG A 69 0.62 2.96 5.73
CA ARG A 69 1.24 4.28 5.49
C ARG A 69 1.18 5.19 6.72
N GLN A 70 0.05 5.21 7.43
CA GLN A 70 -0.11 6.02 8.64
C GLN A 70 0.90 5.59 9.72
N VAL A 71 1.04 4.28 9.93
CA VAL A 71 2.01 3.71 10.87
C VAL A 71 3.44 4.09 10.49
N LEU A 72 3.80 4.00 9.20
CA LEU A 72 5.12 4.43 8.72
C LEU A 72 5.37 5.92 8.94
N LYS A 73 4.36 6.79 8.76
CA LYS A 73 4.48 8.22 9.03
C LYS A 73 4.70 8.51 10.52
N LEU A 74 4.02 7.80 11.41
CA LEU A 74 4.24 7.94 12.85
C LEU A 74 5.68 7.58 13.23
N LYS A 75 6.17 6.43 12.73
CA LYS A 75 7.57 6.03 12.94
C LYS A 75 8.56 7.04 12.34
N GLN A 76 8.26 7.60 11.18
CA GLN A 76 9.07 8.65 10.56
C GLN A 76 9.16 9.89 11.47
N GLN A 77 8.05 10.32 12.06
CA GLN A 77 8.01 11.46 12.98
C GLN A 77 8.79 11.19 14.27
N GLU A 78 8.71 9.97 14.82
CA GLU A 78 9.51 9.55 15.98
C GLU A 78 11.00 9.58 15.70
N LEU A 79 11.44 9.20 14.49
CA LEU A 79 12.85 9.15 14.11
C LEU A 79 13.43 10.52 13.69
N ILE A 80 12.58 11.52 13.44
CA ILE A 80 12.99 12.90 13.11
C ILE A 80 13.09 13.76 14.37
N LYS A 81 12.32 13.45 15.42
CA LYS A 81 12.44 14.06 16.74
C LYS A 81 13.73 13.63 17.42
#